data_AF-A0A645HZ18-F1
#
_entry.id   AF-A0A645HZ18-F1
#
_cell.length_a   1.000
_cell.length_b   1.000
_cell.length_c   1.000
_cell.angle_alpha   90.00
_cell.angle_beta   90.00
_cell.angle_gamma   90.00
#
_symmetry.space_group_name_H-M   'P 1'
#
loop_
_entity.id
_entity.type
_entity.pdbx_description
1 polymer ?
#
loop_
_entity_poly.entity_id
_entity_poly.type
_entity_poly.pdbx_seq_one_letter_code
_entity_poly.pdbx_strand_id
1 'polypeptide(L)'
;MYAWRTRKIGKMKLQQAELTLQQQQLQANILKEEAGKRKWLLQLYSHISDKLTSLHGEMEALSQRYISSHPKVYKEMDKIVKNTDAELRDITKMLATDDDTFYAYTHLSDKDGFFNANEKILLMLLACDADNRQLATFMNTTLESIRVRKSQLKKKMFEKGLDTAIFSE
;
A
#
# COMPACT_ATOMS: atom_id res chain seq x y z
N MET A 1 39.01 45.85 3.74
CA MET A 1 38.97 44.71 2.79
C MET A 1 38.30 43.45 3.36
N TYR A 2 38.47 43.14 4.66
CA TYR A 2 37.85 41.97 5.31
C TYR A 2 36.32 42.00 5.36
N ALA A 3 35.70 43.10 5.82
CA ALA A 3 34.24 43.19 6.01
C ALA A 3 33.41 43.00 4.72
N TRP A 4 33.94 43.40 3.56
CA TRP A 4 33.28 43.21 2.27
C TRP A 4 33.26 41.74 1.82
N ARG A 5 34.36 41.01 2.07
CA ARG A 5 34.42 39.56 1.82
C ARG A 5 33.47 38.80 2.73
N THR A 6 33.38 39.16 4.02
CA THR A 6 32.45 38.53 4.96
C THR A 6 30.99 38.75 4.57
N ARG A 7 30.63 39.97 4.13
CA ARG A 7 29.28 40.25 3.60
C ARG A 7 28.95 39.48 2.33
N LYS A 8 29.91 39.36 1.40
CA LYS A 8 29.73 38.60 0.15
C LYS A 8 29.55 37.10 0.42
N ILE A 9 30.33 36.54 1.34
CA ILE A 9 30.19 35.13 1.78
C ILE A 9 28.86 34.92 2.50
N GLY A 10 28.46 35.84 3.38
CA GLY A 10 27.15 35.78 4.05
C GLY A 10 25.98 35.79 3.06
N LYS A 11 26.02 36.66 2.04
CA LYS A 11 25.01 36.68 0.98
C LYS A 11 24.98 35.39 0.15
N MET A 12 26.14 34.85 -0.23
CA MET A 12 26.17 33.55 -0.93
C MET A 12 25.60 32.42 -0.07
N LYS A 13 25.94 32.37 1.22
CA LYS A 13 25.40 31.36 2.14
C LYS A 13 23.89 31.47 2.29
N LEU A 14 23.35 32.70 2.36
CA LEU A 14 21.90 32.94 2.39
C LEU A 14 21.21 32.47 1.10
N GLN A 15 21.75 32.83 -0.06
CA GLN A 15 21.21 32.38 -1.35
C GLN A 15 21.26 30.86 -1.50
N GLN A 16 22.34 30.24 -1.01
CA GLN A 16 22.48 28.78 -1.04
C GLN A 16 21.51 28.10 -0.08
N ALA A 17 21.24 28.70 1.08
CA ALA A 17 20.22 28.23 2.02
C ALA A 17 18.79 28.38 1.47
N GLU A 18 18.49 29.47 0.76
CA GLU A 18 17.19 29.66 0.08
C GLU A 18 16.96 28.61 -1.02
N LEU A 19 17.99 28.33 -1.83
CA LEU A 19 17.93 27.31 -2.87
C LEU A 19 17.73 25.90 -2.30
N THR A 20 18.42 25.54 -1.21
CA THR A 20 18.20 24.25 -0.56
C THR A 20 16.81 24.15 0.07
N LEU A 21 16.31 25.23 0.67
CA LEU A 21 14.94 25.27 1.18
C LEU A 21 13.90 25.09 0.07
N GLN A 22 14.07 25.76 -1.07
CA GLN A 22 13.20 25.59 -2.23
C GLN A 22 13.25 24.18 -2.80
N GLN A 23 14.45 23.58 -2.90
CA GLN A 23 14.59 22.19 -3.33
C GLN A 23 13.88 21.22 -2.38
N GLN A 24 14.05 21.38 -1.07
CA GLN A 24 13.37 20.57 -0.06
C GLN A 24 11.84 20.72 -0.16
N GLN A 25 11.35 21.95 -0.36
CA GLN A 25 9.91 22.22 -0.51
C GLN A 25 9.35 21.55 -1.77
N LEU A 26 10.07 21.61 -2.89
CA LEU A 26 9.67 20.96 -4.13
C LEU A 26 9.64 19.43 -3.99
N GLN A 27 10.66 18.84 -3.36
CA GLN A 27 10.69 17.40 -3.07
C GLN A 27 9.53 16.98 -2.17
N ALA A 28 9.24 17.75 -1.11
CA ALA A 28 8.11 17.48 -0.22
C ALA A 28 6.76 17.53 -0.96
N ASN A 29 6.60 18.49 -1.89
CA ASN A 29 5.38 18.61 -2.68
C ASN A 29 5.20 17.42 -3.64
N ILE A 30 6.26 16.97 -4.31
CA ILE A 30 6.22 15.79 -5.18
C ILE A 30 5.81 14.55 -4.39
N LEU A 31 6.44 14.32 -3.24
CA LEU A 31 6.11 13.19 -2.36
C LEU A 31 4.64 13.24 -1.89
N LYS A 32 4.15 14.43 -1.54
CA LYS A 32 2.75 14.63 -1.14
C LYS A 32 1.76 14.35 -2.28
N GLU A 33 2.09 14.78 -3.50
CA GLU A 33 1.24 14.56 -4.67
C GLU A 33 1.21 13.08 -5.07
N GLU A 34 2.36 12.39 -5.01
CA GLU A 34 2.43 10.95 -5.21
C GLU A 34 1.62 10.20 -4.16
N ALA A 35 1.76 10.54 -2.87
CA ALA A 35 0.96 9.96 -1.80
C ALA A 35 -0.55 10.12 -2.05
N GLY A 36 -0.97 11.30 -2.56
CA GLY A 36 -2.35 11.55 -2.95
C GLY A 36 -2.84 10.67 -4.09
N LYS A 37 -2.06 10.54 -5.17
CA LYS A 37 -2.37 9.66 -6.32
C LYS A 37 -2.46 8.19 -5.89
N ARG A 38 -1.58 7.77 -4.99
CA ARG A 38 -1.50 6.39 -4.47
C ARG A 38 -2.67 6.09 -3.53
N LYS A 39 -3.06 7.02 -2.65
CA LYS A 39 -4.28 6.91 -1.83
C LYS A 39 -5.53 6.77 -2.69
N TRP A 40 -5.61 7.54 -3.77
CA TRP A 40 -6.73 7.47 -4.72
C TRP A 40 -6.78 6.11 -5.45
N LEU A 41 -5.63 5.56 -5.88
CA LEU A 41 -5.56 4.22 -6.48
C LEU A 41 -6.04 3.12 -5.52
N LEU A 42 -5.66 3.19 -4.23
CA LEU A 42 -6.11 2.23 -3.23
C LEU A 42 -7.64 2.31 -3.01
N GLN A 43 -8.18 3.51 -2.94
CA GLN A 43 -9.63 3.72 -2.84
C GLN A 43 -10.37 3.17 -4.06
N LEU A 44 -9.84 3.39 -5.27
CA LEU A 44 -10.40 2.89 -6.51
C LEU A 44 -10.42 1.35 -6.54
N TYR A 45 -9.31 0.71 -6.17
CA TYR A 45 -9.23 -0.75 -6.09
C TYR A 45 -10.22 -1.32 -5.06
N SER A 46 -10.26 -0.73 -3.86
CA SER A 46 -11.23 -1.14 -2.82
C SER A 46 -12.66 -1.07 -3.35
N HIS A 47 -13.01 0.01 -4.06
CA HIS A 47 -14.34 0.19 -4.62
C HIS A 47 -14.69 -0.87 -5.69
N ILE A 48 -13.74 -1.15 -6.60
CA ILE A 48 -13.92 -2.16 -7.65
C ILE A 48 -14.08 -3.55 -7.03
N SER A 49 -13.26 -3.90 -6.05
CA SER A 49 -13.31 -5.21 -5.41
C SER A 49 -14.59 -5.40 -4.58
N ASP A 50 -15.01 -4.40 -3.80
CA ASP A 50 -16.30 -4.43 -3.09
C ASP A 50 -17.47 -4.63 -4.07
N LYS A 51 -17.43 -3.97 -5.24
CA LYS A 51 -18.46 -4.14 -6.28
C LYS A 51 -18.43 -5.55 -6.89
N LEU A 52 -17.25 -6.12 -7.12
CA LEU A 52 -17.11 -7.49 -7.60
C LEU A 52 -17.70 -8.50 -6.60
N THR A 53 -17.41 -8.34 -5.30
CA THR A 53 -17.97 -9.18 -4.24
C THR A 53 -19.49 -9.05 -4.15
N SER A 54 -20.04 -7.83 -4.24
CA SER A 54 -21.49 -7.60 -4.25
C SER A 54 -22.17 -8.30 -5.42
N LEU A 55 -21.63 -8.14 -6.63
CA LEU A 55 -22.16 -8.78 -7.84
C LEU A 55 -22.12 -10.30 -7.73
N HIS A 56 -21.06 -10.86 -7.16
CA HIS A 56 -20.98 -12.30 -6.92
C HIS A 56 -22.07 -12.78 -5.95
N GLY A 57 -22.27 -12.08 -4.83
CA GLY A 57 -23.33 -12.43 -3.87
C GLY A 57 -24.75 -12.30 -4.44
N GLU A 58 -25.03 -11.24 -5.20
CA GLU A 58 -26.29 -11.05 -5.91
C GLU A 58 -26.52 -12.18 -6.94
N MET A 59 -25.47 -12.55 -7.67
CA MET A 59 -25.51 -13.64 -8.63
C MET A 59 -25.78 -14.99 -7.95
N GLU A 60 -25.12 -15.32 -6.85
CA GLU A 60 -25.37 -16.54 -6.07
C GLU A 60 -26.81 -16.57 -5.53
N ALA A 61 -27.33 -15.46 -5.02
CA ALA A 61 -28.69 -15.35 -4.51
C ALA A 61 -29.74 -15.56 -5.62
N LEU A 62 -29.54 -14.97 -6.80
CA LEU A 62 -30.43 -15.13 -7.95
C LEU A 62 -30.36 -16.53 -8.56
N SER A 63 -29.17 -17.14 -8.54
CA SER A 63 -28.93 -18.43 -9.20
C SER A 63 -29.14 -19.64 -8.29
N GLN A 64 -29.44 -19.46 -7.00
CA GLN A 64 -29.60 -20.56 -6.02
C GLN A 64 -30.51 -21.71 -6.49
N ARG A 65 -31.62 -21.43 -7.20
CA ARG A 65 -32.52 -22.45 -7.78
C ARG A 65 -32.04 -23.02 -9.12
N TYR A 66 -31.28 -22.24 -9.89
CA TYR A 66 -30.76 -22.61 -11.21
C TYR A 66 -29.44 -23.41 -11.11
N ILE A 67 -28.63 -23.14 -10.08
CA ILE A 67 -27.38 -23.83 -9.74
C ILE A 67 -27.64 -25.30 -9.40
N SER A 68 -28.72 -25.58 -8.63
CA SER A 68 -29.06 -26.94 -8.22
C SER A 68 -29.38 -27.84 -9.42
N SER A 69 -29.90 -27.26 -10.50
CA SER A 69 -30.26 -27.96 -11.73
C SER A 69 -29.15 -27.98 -12.78
N HIS A 70 -28.18 -27.05 -12.73
CA HIS A 70 -27.09 -26.93 -13.71
C HIS A 70 -25.71 -26.71 -13.07
N PRO A 71 -25.17 -27.69 -12.34
CA PRO A 71 -23.92 -27.53 -11.56
C PRO A 71 -22.67 -27.24 -12.41
N LYS A 72 -22.65 -27.65 -13.69
CA LYS A 72 -21.54 -27.33 -14.61
C LYS A 72 -21.45 -25.83 -14.92
N VAL A 73 -22.59 -25.17 -15.10
CA VAL A 73 -22.67 -23.73 -15.40
C VAL A 73 -22.20 -22.93 -14.19
N TYR A 74 -22.63 -23.32 -13.00
CA TYR A 74 -22.16 -22.73 -11.75
C TYR A 74 -20.65 -22.81 -11.59
N LYS A 75 -20.05 -23.97 -11.89
CA LYS A 75 -18.61 -24.16 -11.77
C LYS A 75 -17.81 -23.25 -12.71
N GLU A 76 -18.29 -23.02 -13.93
CA GLU A 76 -17.65 -22.09 -14.87
C GLU A 76 -17.85 -20.63 -14.44
N MET A 77 -19.01 -20.27 -13.87
CA MET A 77 -19.26 -18.94 -13.33
C MET A 77 -18.37 -18.63 -12.12
N ASP A 78 -18.26 -19.55 -11.17
CA ASP A 78 -17.34 -19.46 -10.02
C ASP A 78 -15.88 -19.35 -10.49
N LYS A 79 -15.50 -20.08 -11.54
CA LYS A 79 -14.17 -19.98 -12.15
C LYS A 79 -13.91 -18.62 -12.78
N ILE A 80 -14.89 -18.02 -13.47
CA ILE A 80 -14.76 -16.68 -14.04
C ILE A 80 -14.54 -15.66 -12.93
N VAL A 81 -15.34 -15.69 -11.87
CA VAL A 81 -15.19 -14.79 -10.73
C VAL A 81 -13.81 -14.93 -10.08
N LYS A 82 -13.37 -16.16 -9.83
CA LYS A 82 -12.03 -16.44 -9.28
C LYS A 82 -10.90 -15.97 -10.18
N ASN A 83 -11.05 -16.09 -11.50
CA ASN A 83 -10.06 -15.62 -12.46
C ASN A 83 -10.00 -14.09 -12.50
N THR A 84 -11.14 -13.40 -12.53
CA THR A 84 -11.19 -11.94 -12.48
C THR A 84 -10.59 -11.40 -11.19
N ASP A 85 -10.84 -12.06 -10.05
CA ASP A 85 -10.24 -11.71 -8.77
C ASP A 85 -8.70 -11.92 -8.78
N ALA A 86 -8.23 -12.99 -9.44
CA ALA A 86 -6.80 -13.23 -9.64
C ALA A 86 -6.13 -12.21 -10.58
N GLU A 87 -6.81 -11.76 -11.63
CA GLU A 87 -6.33 -10.71 -12.54
C GLU A 87 -6.21 -9.36 -11.83
N LEU A 88 -7.21 -9.00 -11.01
CA LEU A 88 -7.13 -7.82 -10.14
C LEU A 88 -5.95 -7.92 -9.16
N ARG A 89 -5.66 -9.12 -8.63
CA ARG A 89 -4.49 -9.36 -7.79
C ARG A 89 -3.16 -9.19 -8.52
N ASP A 90 -3.08 -9.49 -9.80
CA ASP A 90 -1.85 -9.29 -10.57
C ASP A 90 -1.58 -7.79 -10.84
N ILE A 91 -2.62 -6.93 -10.83
CA ILE A 91 -2.43 -5.46 -10.81
C ILE A 91 -1.69 -5.04 -9.53
N THR A 92 -1.98 -5.66 -8.39
CA THR A 92 -1.23 -5.40 -7.14
C THR A 92 0.21 -5.89 -7.16
N LYS A 93 0.56 -6.87 -8.00
CA LYS A 93 1.97 -7.22 -8.22
C LYS A 93 2.70 -6.18 -9.07
N MET A 94 2.00 -5.50 -9.98
CA MET A 94 2.57 -4.34 -10.68
C MET A 94 2.79 -3.14 -9.74
N LEU A 95 2.11 -3.12 -8.59
CA LEU A 95 2.35 -2.15 -7.51
C LEU A 95 3.52 -2.55 -6.58
N ALA A 96 4.12 -3.73 -6.75
CA ALA A 96 5.18 -4.24 -5.88
C ALA A 96 6.57 -3.75 -6.36
N THR A 97 7.16 -2.77 -5.67
CA THR A 97 8.14 -2.94 -4.57
C THR A 97 9.58 -3.19 -5.04
N ASP A 98 10.19 -2.21 -5.70
CA ASP A 98 11.63 -2.03 -5.53
C ASP A 98 11.91 -1.58 -4.08
N ASP A 99 13.12 -1.84 -3.58
CA ASP A 99 13.47 -1.55 -2.19
C ASP A 99 13.46 -0.03 -1.88
N ASP A 100 13.67 0.82 -2.90
CA ASP A 100 13.60 2.27 -2.74
C ASP A 100 12.16 2.70 -2.49
N THR A 101 11.21 2.13 -3.23
CA THR A 101 9.78 2.32 -3.02
C THR A 101 9.36 1.83 -1.63
N PHE A 102 9.78 0.64 -1.20
CA PHE A 102 9.49 0.12 0.15
C PHE A 102 10.00 1.04 1.26
N TYR A 103 11.25 1.51 1.14
CA TYR A 103 11.84 2.46 2.08
C TYR A 103 11.14 3.82 2.06
N ALA A 104 10.72 4.30 0.89
CA ALA A 104 10.00 5.56 0.76
C ALA A 104 8.65 5.56 1.50
N TYR A 105 7.97 4.41 1.57
CA TYR A 105 6.68 4.28 2.26
C TYR A 105 6.81 4.01 3.75
N THR A 106 7.72 3.11 4.13
CA THR A 106 7.76 2.60 5.50
C THR A 106 8.88 3.23 6.33
N HIS A 107 9.84 3.89 5.67
CA HIS A 107 11.12 4.28 6.26
C HIS A 107 11.90 3.11 6.89
N LEU A 108 11.55 1.87 6.54
CA LEU A 108 12.20 0.65 7.00
C LEU A 108 13.20 0.18 5.94
N SER A 109 14.42 -0.09 6.38
CA SER A 109 15.50 -0.60 5.52
C SER A 109 15.52 -2.12 5.57
N ASP A 110 15.10 -2.80 4.50
CA ASP A 110 15.09 -4.26 4.40
C ASP A 110 16.39 -4.85 3.79
N LYS A 111 17.55 -4.41 4.29
CA LYS A 111 18.86 -4.77 3.70
C LYS A 111 19.22 -6.26 3.81
N ASP A 112 18.60 -6.98 4.74
CA ASP A 112 18.90 -8.39 5.01
C ASP A 112 17.81 -9.34 4.49
N GLY A 113 16.82 -8.84 3.72
CA GLY A 113 15.66 -9.64 3.31
C GLY A 113 14.83 -10.15 4.50
N PHE A 114 14.73 -9.33 5.54
CA PHE A 114 14.03 -9.64 6.78
C PHE A 114 12.52 -9.76 6.57
N PHE A 115 11.97 -8.94 5.66
CA PHE A 115 10.56 -8.99 5.27
C PHE A 115 10.34 -9.83 4.02
N ASN A 116 9.39 -10.75 4.07
CA ASN A 116 8.93 -11.42 2.86
C ASN A 116 8.04 -10.49 2.00
N ALA A 117 7.79 -10.86 0.74
CA ALA A 117 6.99 -10.03 -0.18
C ALA A 117 5.59 -9.68 0.36
N ASN A 118 4.92 -10.61 1.04
CA ASN A 118 3.60 -10.36 1.63
C ASN A 118 3.67 -9.40 2.84
N GLU A 119 4.72 -9.51 3.65
CA GLU A 119 4.97 -8.58 4.77
C GLU A 119 5.30 -7.18 4.26
N LYS A 120 6.10 -7.06 3.18
CA LYS A 120 6.39 -5.78 2.53
C LYS A 120 5.12 -5.09 2.04
N ILE A 121 4.27 -5.84 1.32
CA ILE A 121 2.98 -5.32 0.83
C ILE A 121 2.07 -4.91 2.00
N LEU A 122 1.98 -5.73 3.05
CA LEU A 122 1.17 -5.40 4.24
C LEU A 122 1.63 -4.10 4.90
N LEU A 123 2.95 -3.91 5.06
CA LEU A 123 3.53 -2.69 5.64
C LEU A 123 3.32 -1.47 4.75
N MET A 124 3.45 -1.63 3.43
CA MET A 124 3.19 -0.54 2.48
C MET A 124 1.72 -0.12 2.47
N LEU A 125 0.79 -1.07 2.51
CA LEU A 125 -0.63 -0.78 2.61
C LEU A 125 -0.98 -0.11 3.94
N LEU A 126 -0.38 -0.56 5.05
CA LEU A 126 -0.50 0.09 6.35
C LEU A 126 0.02 1.53 6.34
N ALA A 127 1.17 1.78 5.72
CA ALA A 127 1.71 3.13 5.54
C ALA A 127 0.81 4.04 4.68
N CYS A 128 -0.14 3.46 3.93
CA CYS A 128 -1.14 4.19 3.18
C CYS A 128 -2.48 4.34 3.93
N ASP A 129 -2.50 4.10 5.25
CA ASP A 129 -3.69 4.11 6.10
C ASP A 129 -4.78 3.10 5.67
N ALA A 130 -4.39 1.96 5.09
CA ALA A 130 -5.35 0.94 4.68
C ALA A 130 -5.98 0.26 5.92
N ASP A 131 -7.32 0.31 5.99
CA ASP A 131 -8.06 -0.33 7.08
C ASP A 131 -8.01 -1.87 6.98
N ASN A 132 -8.42 -2.58 8.04
CA ASN A 132 -8.38 -4.05 8.05
C ASN A 132 -9.23 -4.69 6.95
N ARG A 133 -10.32 -4.05 6.51
CA ARG A 133 -11.19 -4.56 5.45
C ARG A 133 -10.51 -4.40 4.10
N GLN A 134 -9.94 -3.23 3.83
CA GLN A 134 -9.14 -2.97 2.65
C GLN A 134 -7.97 -3.96 2.58
N LEU A 135 -7.24 -4.15 3.68
CA LEU A 135 -6.15 -5.14 3.74
C LEU A 135 -6.63 -6.57 3.48
N ALA A 136 -7.78 -6.96 4.04
CA ALA A 136 -8.36 -8.29 3.82
C ALA A 136 -8.71 -8.49 2.34
N THR A 137 -9.30 -7.48 1.71
CA THR A 137 -9.62 -7.46 0.28
C THR A 137 -8.35 -7.49 -0.58
N PHE A 138 -7.37 -6.63 -0.29
CA PHE A 138 -6.10 -6.54 -1.03
C PHE A 138 -5.28 -7.83 -0.95
N MET A 139 -5.27 -8.49 0.21
CA MET A 139 -4.52 -9.72 0.43
C MET A 139 -5.34 -10.99 0.18
N ASN A 140 -6.58 -10.86 -0.29
CA ASN A 140 -7.56 -11.92 -0.47
C ASN A 140 -7.58 -12.91 0.72
N THR A 141 -7.83 -12.35 1.89
CA THR A 141 -7.82 -13.10 3.14
C THR A 141 -8.90 -12.57 4.08
N THR A 142 -9.09 -13.24 5.21
CA THR A 142 -10.11 -12.82 6.18
C THR A 142 -9.59 -11.69 7.06
N LEU A 143 -10.51 -10.88 7.60
CA LEU A 143 -10.23 -9.85 8.60
C LEU A 143 -9.41 -10.41 9.78
N GLU A 144 -9.80 -11.59 10.28
CA GLU A 144 -9.10 -12.32 11.33
C GLU A 144 -7.67 -12.67 10.94
N SER A 145 -7.44 -13.13 9.70
CA SER A 145 -6.08 -13.41 9.22
C SER A 145 -5.21 -12.14 9.20
N ILE A 146 -5.76 -11.01 8.75
CA ILE A 146 -5.05 -9.72 8.78
C ILE A 146 -4.69 -9.31 10.20
N ARG A 147 -5.62 -9.41 11.15
CA ARG A 147 -5.36 -9.08 12.57
C ARG A 147 -4.21 -9.91 13.14
N VAL A 148 -4.23 -11.23 12.89
CA VAL A 148 -3.16 -12.14 13.34
C VAL A 148 -1.83 -11.79 12.69
N ARG A 149 -1.80 -11.57 11.36
CA ARG A 149 -0.58 -11.20 10.62
C ARG A 149 0.00 -9.87 11.10
N LYS A 150 -0.84 -8.85 11.33
CA LYS A 150 -0.42 -7.56 11.93
C LYS A 150 0.23 -7.78 13.29
N SER A 151 -0.41 -8.55 14.17
CA SER A 151 0.13 -8.83 15.50
C SER A 151 1.48 -9.57 15.45
N GLN A 152 1.59 -10.58 14.58
CA GLN A 152 2.83 -11.34 14.40
C GLN A 152 3.95 -10.46 13.84
N LEU A 153 3.65 -9.63 12.84
CA LEU A 153 4.62 -8.74 12.22
C LEU A 153 5.08 -7.63 13.17
N LYS A 154 4.15 -7.05 13.94
CA LYS A 154 4.47 -6.07 15.00
C LYS A 154 5.42 -6.66 16.04
N LYS A 155 5.16 -7.90 16.48
CA LYS A 155 6.04 -8.61 17.42
C LYS A 155 7.42 -8.87 16.81
N LYS A 156 7.46 -9.37 15.56
CA LYS A 156 8.70 -9.62 14.80
C LYS A 156 9.55 -8.35 14.66
N MET A 157 8.93 -7.20 14.40
CA MET A 157 9.61 -5.90 14.29
C MET A 157 10.11 -5.39 15.65
N PHE A 158 9.29 -5.51 16.69
CA PHE A 158 9.67 -5.11 18.05
C PHE A 158 10.88 -5.88 18.58
N GLU A 159 10.94 -7.20 18.36
CA GLU A 159 12.07 -8.06 18.76
C GLU A 159 13.40 -7.66 18.09
N LYS A 160 13.35 -6.95 16.97
CA LYS A 160 14.50 -6.44 16.22
C LYS A 160 14.80 -4.96 16.48
N GLY A 161 14.03 -4.29 17.35
CA GLY A 161 14.18 -2.87 17.63
C GLY A 161 13.78 -1.96 16.45
N LEU A 162 12.93 -2.44 15.54
CA LEU A 162 12.39 -1.64 14.45
C LEU A 162 11.21 -0.80 14.93
N ASP A 163 11.01 0.35 14.27
CA ASP A 163 9.87 1.23 14.57
C ASP A 163 8.54 0.53 14.24
N THR A 164 7.61 0.58 15.19
CA THR A 164 6.27 -0.03 15.06
C THR A 164 5.15 1.00 14.96
N ALA A 165 5.48 2.28 14.74
CA ALA A 165 4.51 3.37 14.60
C ALA A 165 3.48 3.15 13.46
N ILE A 166 3.87 2.41 12.41
CA ILE A 166 3.03 2.03 11.27
C ILE A 166 1.81 1.17 11.66
N PHE A 167 1.83 0.55 12.85
CA PHE A 167 0.71 -0.26 13.35
C PHE A 167 -0.24 0.53 14.26
N SER A 168 -0.29 1.86 14.15
CA SER A 168 -1.29 2.67 14.85
C SER A 168 -2.72 2.35 14.37
N GLU A 169 -3.68 2.45 15.28
CA GLU A 169 -5.00 1.76 15.28
C GLU A 169 -5.83 1.85 13.99
#